data_AF-A0A2H0UPM9-F1
#
_entry.id   AF-A0A2H0UPM9-F1
#
_cell.length_a   1.000
_cell.length_b   1.000
_cell.length_c   1.000
_cell.angle_alpha   90.00
_cell.angle_beta   90.00
_cell.angle_gamma   90.00
#
_symmetry.space_group_name_H-M   'P 1'
#
loop_
_entity.id
_entity.type
_entity.pdbx_description
1 polymer ?
#
loop_
_entity_poly.entity_id
_entity_poly.type
_entity_poly.pdbx_seq_one_letter_code
_entity_poly.pdbx_strand_id
1 'polypeptide(L)'
;MREIIGLFFLIAGFIIGLGAVTVIDVLGFLGRKSGYWTESTIRAHKVTKPLIWLGITLAIIGGLIFYPNQPISIIPVFHIFIAIALILNGLFLSFWLSPRLIERERRGEATKLLPRDWQIKIAISLIVSDLGWWGGLLLLTVYLLR
;
A
#
# COMPACT_ATOMS: atom_id res chain seq x y z
N MET A 1 -28.90 -0.02 -3.94
CA MET A 1 -27.99 0.13 -5.11
C MET A 1 -26.73 0.92 -4.78
N ARG A 2 -26.83 2.12 -4.18
CA ARG A 2 -25.66 2.92 -3.74
C ARG A 2 -24.70 2.16 -2.82
N GLU A 3 -25.22 1.47 -1.81
CA GLU A 3 -24.41 0.68 -0.87
C GLU A 3 -23.64 -0.46 -1.55
N ILE A 4 -24.30 -1.19 -2.47
CA ILE A 4 -23.67 -2.25 -3.26
C ILE A 4 -22.54 -1.68 -4.10
N ILE A 5 -22.76 -0.53 -4.74
CA ILE A 5 -21.73 0.17 -5.52
C ILE A 5 -20.56 0.55 -4.58
N GLY A 6 -20.84 1.23 -3.46
CA GLY A 6 -19.80 1.63 -2.51
C GLY A 6 -18.97 0.44 -2.01
N LEU A 7 -19.64 -0.65 -1.60
CA LEU A 7 -18.98 -1.87 -1.16
C LEU A 7 -18.16 -2.53 -2.28
N PHE A 8 -18.68 -2.56 -3.52
CA PHE A 8 -17.94 -3.06 -4.67
C PHE A 8 -16.65 -2.26 -4.90
N PHE A 9 -16.72 -0.93 -4.89
CA PHE A 9 -15.54 -0.06 -5.01
C PHE A 9 -14.56 -0.28 -3.86
N LEU A 10 -15.05 -0.47 -2.63
CA LEU A 10 -14.24 -0.75 -1.46
C LEU A 10 -13.46 -2.07 -1.61
N ILE A 11 -14.16 -3.15 -1.96
CA ILE A 11 -13.57 -4.47 -2.17
C ILE A 11 -12.61 -4.47 -3.36
N ALA A 12 -12.98 -3.84 -4.48
CA ALA A 12 -12.10 -3.69 -5.64
C ALA A 12 -10.82 -2.91 -5.29
N GLY A 13 -10.95 -1.85 -4.48
CA GLY A 13 -9.83 -1.08 -3.96
C GLY A 13 -8.88 -1.93 -3.11
N PHE A 14 -9.42 -2.76 -2.22
CA PHE A 14 -8.64 -3.74 -1.48
C PHE A 14 -7.97 -4.76 -2.41
N ILE A 15 -8.70 -5.42 -3.32
CA ILE A 15 -8.13 -6.43 -4.22
C ILE A 15 -6.94 -5.87 -5.01
N ILE A 16 -7.10 -4.69 -5.61
CA ILE A 16 -6.07 -4.07 -6.44
C ILE A 16 -4.91 -3.57 -5.57
N GLY A 17 -5.21 -2.82 -4.52
CA GLY A 17 -4.21 -2.16 -3.68
C GLY A 17 -3.47 -3.14 -2.78
N LEU A 18 -4.18 -3.94 -1.99
CA LEU A 18 -3.59 -4.96 -1.11
C LEU A 18 -2.82 -6.01 -1.92
N GLY A 19 -3.36 -6.44 -3.06
CA GLY A 19 -2.66 -7.39 -3.95
C GLY A 19 -1.31 -6.84 -4.42
N ALA A 20 -1.30 -5.58 -4.90
CA ALA A 20 -0.07 -4.91 -5.32
C ALA A 20 0.91 -4.67 -4.16
N VAL A 21 0.42 -4.27 -2.98
CA VAL A 21 1.24 -4.10 -1.76
C VAL A 21 1.87 -5.42 -1.34
N THR A 22 1.09 -6.49 -1.25
CA THR A 22 1.61 -7.80 -0.81
C THR A 22 2.76 -8.26 -1.71
N VAL A 23 2.62 -8.11 -3.03
CA VAL A 23 3.69 -8.47 -3.97
C VAL A 23 4.92 -7.60 -3.78
N ILE A 24 4.76 -6.27 -3.72
CA ILE A 24 5.93 -5.36 -3.65
C ILE A 24 6.62 -5.42 -2.29
N ASP A 25 5.89 -5.68 -1.20
CA ASP A 25 6.44 -5.75 0.15
C ASP A 25 7.23 -7.04 0.35
N VAL A 26 6.75 -8.17 -0.18
CA VAL A 26 7.54 -9.42 -0.23
C VAL A 26 8.83 -9.21 -1.02
N LEU A 27 8.76 -8.61 -2.22
CA LEU A 27 9.93 -8.31 -3.03
C LEU A 27 10.88 -7.35 -2.30
N GLY A 28 10.37 -6.29 -1.70
CA GLY A 28 11.14 -5.30 -0.96
C GLY A 28 11.84 -5.90 0.26
N PHE A 29 11.18 -6.81 0.97
CA PHE A 29 11.77 -7.53 2.11
C PHE A 29 12.95 -8.41 1.66
N LEU A 30 12.79 -9.16 0.56
CA LEU A 30 13.87 -9.95 -0.04
C LEU A 30 15.00 -9.06 -0.58
N GLY A 31 14.65 -7.92 -1.19
CA GLY A 31 15.58 -6.94 -1.75
C GLY A 31 16.57 -6.41 -0.73
N ARG A 32 16.19 -6.25 0.53
CA ARG A 32 17.09 -5.79 1.61
C ARG A 32 18.37 -6.62 1.74
N LYS A 33 18.32 -7.91 1.40
CA LYS A 33 19.44 -8.84 1.56
C LYS A 33 20.05 -9.31 0.23
N SER A 34 19.53 -8.86 -0.90
CA SER A 34 19.96 -9.33 -2.22
C SER A 34 19.86 -8.25 -3.29
N GLY A 35 20.94 -8.07 -4.04
CA GLY A 35 20.98 -7.19 -5.20
C GLY A 35 19.99 -7.60 -6.30
N TYR A 36 19.88 -8.91 -6.56
CA TYR A 36 18.90 -9.46 -7.52
C TYR A 36 17.48 -9.04 -7.15
N TRP A 37 17.08 -9.27 -5.89
CA TRP A 37 15.75 -8.92 -5.43
C TRP A 37 15.54 -7.41 -5.33
N THR A 38 16.60 -6.62 -5.07
CA THR A 38 16.53 -5.15 -5.12
C THR A 38 16.15 -4.67 -6.51
N GLU A 39 16.82 -5.19 -7.54
CA GLU A 39 16.51 -4.84 -8.92
C GLU A 39 15.11 -5.29 -9.34
N SER A 40 14.72 -6.52 -9.00
CA SER A 40 13.36 -7.02 -9.22
C SER A 40 12.31 -6.13 -8.54
N THR A 41 12.58 -5.67 -7.31
CA THR A 41 11.70 -4.75 -6.58
C THR A 41 11.58 -3.41 -7.31
N ILE A 42 12.69 -2.81 -7.77
CA ILE A 42 12.68 -1.54 -8.49
C ILE A 42 11.85 -1.63 -9.77
N ARG A 43 12.00 -2.73 -10.52
CA ARG A 43 11.23 -2.97 -11.74
C ARG A 43 9.74 -3.20 -11.45
N ALA A 44 9.42 -4.06 -10.48
CA ALA A 44 8.04 -4.32 -10.08
C ALA A 44 7.34 -3.08 -9.50
N HIS A 45 8.08 -2.22 -8.81
CA HIS A 45 7.57 -0.97 -8.23
C HIS A 45 6.97 -0.03 -9.29
N LYS A 46 7.52 -0.01 -10.51
CA LYS A 46 7.03 0.84 -11.62
C LYS A 46 5.58 0.50 -12.00
N VAL A 47 5.19 -0.76 -11.85
CA VAL A 47 3.84 -1.26 -12.17
C VAL A 47 2.94 -1.30 -10.92
N THR A 48 3.48 -1.72 -9.77
CA THR A 48 2.69 -1.85 -8.53
C THR A 48 2.32 -0.50 -7.94
N LYS A 49 3.18 0.52 -8.02
CA LYS A 49 2.89 1.88 -7.51
C LYS A 49 1.57 2.47 -8.03
N PRO A 50 1.29 2.54 -9.35
CA PRO A 50 0.01 3.05 -9.83
C PRO A 50 -1.18 2.18 -9.40
N LEU A 51 -1.01 0.85 -9.29
CA LEU A 51 -2.05 -0.04 -8.78
C LEU A 51 -2.37 0.22 -7.31
N ILE A 52 -1.37 0.48 -6.47
CA ILE A 52 -1.56 0.84 -5.05
C ILE A 52 -2.34 2.16 -4.94
N TRP A 53 -1.97 3.17 -5.74
CA TRP A 53 -2.67 4.45 -5.78
C TRP A 53 -4.11 4.33 -6.30
N LEU A 54 -4.33 3.49 -7.31
CA LEU A 54 -5.67 3.17 -7.79
C LEU A 54 -6.48 2.47 -6.69
N GLY A 55 -5.90 1.47 -6.04
CA GLY A 55 -6.53 0.72 -4.96
C GLY A 55 -6.98 1.62 -3.81
N ILE A 56 -6.10 2.52 -3.32
CA ILE A 56 -6.45 3.38 -2.19
C ILE A 56 -7.50 4.43 -2.59
N THR A 57 -7.44 4.91 -3.83
CA THR A 57 -8.45 5.83 -4.38
C THR A 57 -9.83 5.16 -4.45
N LEU A 58 -9.89 3.93 -4.97
CA LEU A 58 -11.12 3.14 -5.03
C LEU A 58 -11.66 2.83 -3.63
N ALA A 59 -10.77 2.48 -2.68
CA ALA A 59 -11.17 2.24 -1.30
C ALA A 59 -11.73 3.51 -0.63
N ILE A 60 -11.13 4.68 -0.85
CA ILE A 60 -11.65 5.95 -0.31
C ILE A 60 -13.02 6.27 -0.91
N ILE A 61 -13.15 6.22 -2.24
CA ILE A 61 -14.42 6.48 -2.93
C ILE A 61 -15.49 5.48 -2.48
N GLY A 62 -15.15 4.19 -2.43
CA GLY A 62 -16.03 3.14 -1.94
C GLY A 62 -16.50 3.39 -0.52
N GLY A 63 -15.58 3.77 0.38
CA GLY A 63 -15.90 4.08 1.78
C GLY A 63 -16.80 5.31 1.93
N LEU A 64 -16.54 6.37 1.17
CA LEU A 64 -17.37 7.59 1.14
C LEU A 64 -18.79 7.31 0.64
N ILE A 65 -18.97 6.34 -0.25
CA ILE A 65 -20.30 5.95 -0.76
C ILE A 65 -21.00 4.96 0.20
N PHE A 66 -20.24 4.04 0.79
CA PHE A 66 -20.74 2.93 1.59
C PHE A 66 -21.16 3.37 3.01
N TYR A 67 -20.28 4.04 3.75
CA TYR A 67 -20.46 4.30 5.19
C TYR A 67 -21.56 5.29 5.59
N PRO A 68 -21.88 6.37 4.84
CA PRO A 68 -22.90 7.34 5.28
C PRO A 68 -24.31 6.77 5.47
N ASN A 69 -24.58 5.58 4.97
CA ASN A 69 -25.93 4.96 4.97
C ASN A 69 -26.07 3.85 5.99
N GLN A 70 -25.06 3.68 6.81
CA GLN A 70 -24.94 2.57 7.72
C GLN A 70 -25.00 3.06 9.18
N PRO A 71 -25.28 2.16 10.14
CA PRO A 71 -25.34 2.50 11.55
C PRO A 71 -24.04 3.14 12.06
N ILE A 72 -24.16 3.92 13.13
CA ILE A 72 -23.03 4.56 13.81
C ILE A 72 -22.03 3.47 14.23
N SER A 73 -20.81 3.58 13.71
CA SER A 73 -19.70 2.68 14.01
C SER A 73 -18.40 3.48 14.07
N ILE A 74 -17.45 3.01 14.87
CA ILE A 74 -16.11 3.59 14.95
C ILE A 74 -15.19 3.10 13.82
N ILE A 75 -15.57 2.03 13.10
CA ILE A 75 -14.75 1.42 12.04
C ILE A 75 -14.45 2.40 10.88
N PRO A 76 -15.40 3.19 10.35
CA PRO A 76 -15.11 4.19 9.33
C PRO A 76 -14.04 5.20 9.76
N VAL A 77 -14.03 5.58 11.05
CA VAL A 77 -13.02 6.48 11.61
C VAL A 77 -11.63 5.84 11.56
N PHE A 78 -11.51 4.57 11.95
CA PHE A 78 -10.26 3.84 11.81
C PHE A 78 -9.81 3.70 10.35
N HIS A 79 -10.72 3.46 9.40
CA HIS A 79 -10.38 3.43 7.97
C HIS A 79 -9.83 4.77 7.48
N ILE A 80 -10.35 5.90 7.94
CA ILE A 80 -9.81 7.23 7.60
C ILE A 80 -8.36 7.36 8.10
N PHE A 81 -8.10 7.02 9.36
CA PHE A 81 -6.74 7.09 9.91
C PHE A 81 -5.77 6.14 9.19
N ILE A 82 -6.21 4.92 8.88
CA ILE A 82 -5.43 3.96 8.08
C ILE A 82 -5.15 4.53 6.70
N ALA A 83 -6.14 5.08 6.00
CA ALA A 83 -5.97 5.65 4.67
C ALA A 83 -4.98 6.83 4.69
N ILE A 84 -5.06 7.72 5.68
CA ILE A 84 -4.08 8.81 5.86
C ILE A 84 -2.67 8.24 6.08
N ALA A 85 -2.50 7.28 6.98
CA ALA A 85 -1.20 6.67 7.24
C ALA A 85 -0.61 6.00 5.98
N LEU A 86 -1.42 5.27 5.22
CA LEU A 86 -1.03 4.62 3.97
C LEU A 86 -0.68 5.64 2.87
N ILE A 87 -1.43 6.73 2.75
CA ILE A 87 -1.12 7.82 1.81
C ILE A 87 0.21 8.46 2.17
N LEU A 88 0.43 8.82 3.43
CA LEU A 88 1.69 9.43 3.88
C LEU A 88 2.87 8.49 3.63
N ASN A 89 2.70 7.19 3.91
CA ASN A 89 3.70 6.17 3.62
C ASN A 89 3.96 6.04 2.11
N GLY A 90 2.90 6.02 1.29
CA GLY A 90 2.99 5.99 -0.16
C GLY A 90 3.67 7.22 -0.76
N LEU A 91 3.44 8.41 -0.20
CA LEU A 91 4.14 9.64 -0.57
C LEU A 91 5.64 9.55 -0.24
N PHE A 92 6.00 9.08 0.95
CA PHE A 92 7.39 8.83 1.32
C PHE A 92 8.08 7.87 0.33
N LEU A 93 7.46 6.72 0.04
CA LEU A 93 8.02 5.76 -0.93
C LEU A 93 8.12 6.37 -2.34
N SER A 94 7.11 7.14 -2.75
CA SER A 94 7.00 7.68 -4.11
C SER A 94 7.95 8.84 -4.39
N PHE A 95 8.14 9.74 -3.43
CA PHE A 95 8.87 11.00 -3.63
C PHE A 95 10.23 11.01 -2.94
N TRP A 96 10.44 10.19 -1.92
CA TRP A 96 11.73 10.09 -1.24
C TRP A 96 12.51 8.86 -1.69
N LEU A 97 11.92 7.66 -1.62
CA LEU A 97 12.67 6.43 -1.92
C LEU A 97 12.83 6.19 -3.42
N SER A 98 11.74 6.24 -4.19
CA SER A 98 11.72 5.88 -5.61
C SER A 98 12.74 6.67 -6.46
N PRO A 99 12.86 8.02 -6.35
CA PRO A 99 13.84 8.77 -7.14
C PRO A 99 15.28 8.35 -6.86
N ARG A 100 15.58 8.03 -5.59
CA ARG A 100 16.91 7.59 -5.16
C ARG A 100 17.26 6.20 -5.68
N LEU A 101 16.29 5.29 -5.73
CA LEU A 101 16.47 3.96 -6.31
C LEU A 101 16.69 4.03 -7.82
N ILE A 102 15.93 4.88 -8.52
CA ILE A 102 16.09 5.10 -9.98
C ILE A 102 17.46 5.70 -10.30
N GLU A 103 17.93 6.66 -9.50
CA GLU A 103 19.26 7.23 -9.68
C GLU A 103 20.37 6.18 -9.51
N ARG A 104 20.23 5.25 -8.56
CA ARG A 104 21.17 4.12 -8.41
C ARG A 104 21.08 3.14 -9.58
N GLU A 105 19.87 2.87 -10.08
CA GLU A 105 19.66 2.07 -11.30
C GLU A 105 20.41 2.69 -12.50
N ARG A 106 20.28 4.01 -12.69
CA ARG A 106 20.99 4.74 -13.76
C ARG A 106 22.51 4.71 -13.65
N ARG A 107 23.04 4.63 -12.42
CA ARG A 107 24.48 4.52 -12.16
C ARG A 107 25.01 3.07 -12.29
N GLY A 108 24.17 2.10 -12.66
CA GLY A 108 24.55 0.70 -12.72
C GLY A 108 24.75 0.07 -11.33
N GLU A 109 24.22 0.68 -10.27
CA GLU A 109 24.38 0.24 -8.89
C GLU A 109 23.15 -0.50 -8.33
N ALA A 110 22.24 -0.93 -9.21
CA ALA A 110 20.99 -1.60 -8.82
C ALA A 110 21.22 -2.90 -8.03
N THR A 111 22.32 -3.59 -8.31
CA THR A 111 22.70 -4.84 -7.64
C THR A 111 23.48 -4.63 -6.35
N LYS A 112 23.91 -3.40 -6.05
CA LYS A 112 24.58 -3.09 -4.78
C LYS A 112 23.53 -3.03 -3.67
N LEU A 113 23.84 -3.64 -2.53
CA LEU A 113 22.98 -3.57 -1.36
C LEU A 113 22.75 -2.11 -0.93
N LEU A 114 21.52 -1.83 -0.49
CA LEU A 114 21.15 -0.52 0.01
C LEU A 114 21.86 -0.22 1.34
N PRO A 115 22.18 1.06 1.62
CA PRO A 115 22.69 1.46 2.93
C PRO A 115 21.76 1.00 4.06
N ARG A 116 22.33 0.64 5.22
CA ARG A 116 21.57 0.10 6.36
C ARG A 116 20.41 1.00 6.78
N ASP A 117 20.61 2.31 6.78
CA ASP A 117 19.58 3.29 7.13
C ASP A 117 18.38 3.24 6.18
N TRP A 118 18.62 3.02 4.88
CA TRP A 118 17.55 2.90 3.89
C TRP A 118 16.81 1.59 4.07
N GLN A 119 17.53 0.50 4.33
CA GLN A 119 16.90 -0.79 4.59
C GLN A 119 15.96 -0.74 5.80
N ILE A 120 16.34 -0.02 6.86
CA ILE A 120 15.49 0.16 8.05
C ILE A 120 14.25 0.97 7.70
N LYS A 121 14.41 2.11 7.02
CA LYS A 121 13.28 2.95 6.59
C LYS A 121 12.31 2.20 5.68
N ILE A 122 12.85 1.42 4.73
CA ILE A 122 12.06 0.55 3.86
C ILE A 122 11.32 -0.45 4.71
N ALA A 123 12.01 -1.21 5.58
CA ALA A 123 11.38 -2.22 6.42
C ALA A 123 10.20 -1.69 7.24
N ILE A 124 10.38 -0.52 7.89
CA ILE A 124 9.32 0.14 8.64
C ILE A 124 8.15 0.49 7.71
N SER A 125 8.45 1.06 6.54
CA SER A 125 7.46 1.44 5.54
C SER A 125 6.65 0.24 5.01
N LEU A 126 7.30 -0.91 4.76
CA LEU A 126 6.61 -2.15 4.35
C LEU A 126 5.69 -2.66 5.48
N ILE A 127 6.17 -2.70 6.72
CA ILE A 127 5.35 -3.14 7.87
C ILE A 127 4.13 -2.24 8.06
N VAL A 128 4.30 -0.92 7.94
CA VAL A 128 3.19 0.04 8.02
C VAL A 128 2.18 -0.18 6.89
N SER A 129 2.65 -0.43 5.67
CA SER A 129 1.79 -0.76 4.53
C SER A 129 1.01 -2.05 4.76
N ASP A 130 1.68 -3.17 5.08
CA ASP A 130 1.05 -4.46 5.30
C ASP A 130 -0.01 -4.39 6.42
N LEU A 131 0.34 -3.80 7.58
CA LEU A 131 -0.59 -3.65 8.68
C LEU A 131 -1.78 -2.75 8.33
N GLY A 132 -1.54 -1.66 7.59
CA GLY A 132 -2.61 -0.76 7.18
C GLY A 132 -3.58 -1.42 6.21
N TRP A 133 -3.09 -2.08 5.16
CA TRP A 133 -3.94 -2.72 4.16
C TRP A 133 -4.67 -3.95 4.71
N TRP A 134 -3.97 -4.88 5.35
CA TRP A 134 -4.59 -6.07 5.95
C TRP A 134 -5.48 -5.71 7.14
N GLY A 135 -5.05 -4.78 7.99
CA GLY A 135 -5.86 -4.27 9.10
C GLY A 135 -7.12 -3.56 8.60
N GLY A 136 -7.03 -2.76 7.55
CA GLY A 136 -8.18 -2.15 6.89
C GLY A 136 -9.16 -3.19 6.35
N LEU A 137 -8.68 -4.23 5.67
CA LEU A 137 -9.54 -5.30 5.17
C LEU A 137 -10.20 -6.06 6.32
N LEU A 138 -9.46 -6.40 7.37
CA LEU A 138 -9.99 -7.07 8.55
C LEU A 138 -11.10 -6.25 9.21
N LEU A 139 -10.89 -4.95 9.39
CA LEU A 139 -11.91 -4.06 9.94
C LEU A 139 -13.18 -4.02 9.07
N LEU A 140 -13.03 -4.01 7.74
CA LEU A 140 -14.17 -4.13 6.84
C LEU A 140 -14.90 -5.47 7.03
N THR A 141 -14.18 -6.58 7.13
CA THR A 141 -14.80 -7.90 7.37
C THR A 141 -15.56 -7.92 8.69
N VAL A 142 -14.99 -7.35 9.77
CA VAL A 142 -15.67 -7.22 11.06
C VAL A 142 -16.92 -6.36 10.94
N TYR A 143 -16.86 -5.29 10.14
CA TYR A 143 -18.00 -4.42 9.90
C TYR A 143 -19.14 -5.12 9.17
N LEU A 144 -18.85 -5.96 8.16
CA LEU A 144 -19.87 -6.66 7.39
C LEU A 144 -20.58 -7.79 8.17
N LEU A 145 -19.96 -8.26 9.26
CA LEU A 145 -20.50 -9.34 10.10
C LEU A 145 -21.23 -8.85 11.35
N ARG A 146 -21.24 -7.54 11.61
CA ARG A 146 -21.87 -6.92 12.78
C ARG A 146 -23.02 -6.02 12.34
#